data_AF-A0A7V6TMA2-F1
#
_entry.id   AF-A0A7V6TMA2-F1
#
_cell.length_a   1.000
_cell.length_b   1.000
_cell.length_c   1.000
_cell.angle_alpha   90.00
_cell.angle_beta   90.00
_cell.angle_gamma   90.00
#
_symmetry.space_group_name_H-M   'P 1'
#
loop_
_entity.id
_entity.type
_entity.pdbx_description
1 polymer ?
#
loop_
_entity_poly.entity_id
_entity_poly.type
_entity_poly.pdbx_seq_one_letter_code
_entity_poly.pdbx_strand_id
1 'polypeptide(L)'
;MENSTTIRVRYKDTDQMGVVYNGNYFTWFEIGRVEFLRSLGIRYLDLEKLGVYTAVAEAYCKYIKPARYDDEVVIKTRIRR
;
A
#
# COMPACT_ATOMS: atom_id res chain seq x y z
N MET A 1 -10.44 8.70 -10.72
CA MET A 1 -9.91 9.32 -9.50
C MET A 1 -8.69 8.53 -9.05
N GLU A 2 -7.59 9.21 -8.72
CA GLU A 2 -6.31 8.61 -8.35
C GLU A 2 -5.72 9.37 -7.16
N ASN A 3 -5.09 8.66 -6.22
CA ASN A 3 -4.31 9.21 -5.11
C ASN A 3 -2.86 8.72 -5.21
N SER A 4 -1.91 9.55 -4.78
CA SER A 4 -0.49 9.17 -4.66
C SER A 4 -0.03 9.29 -3.22
N THR A 5 0.64 8.26 -2.73
CA THR A 5 1.23 8.23 -1.37
C THR A 5 2.69 7.87 -1.47
N THR A 6 3.54 8.70 -0.89
CA THR A 6 4.98 8.46 -0.85
C THR A 6 5.36 7.75 0.43
N ILE A 7 6.17 6.71 0.31
CA ILE A 7 6.80 6.01 1.44
C ILE A 7 8.32 5.93 1.24
N ARG A 8 9.04 5.82 2.35
CA ARG A 8 10.46 5.49 2.36
C ARG A 8 10.61 4.01 2.70
N VAL A 9 11.38 3.27 1.91
CA VAL A 9 11.67 1.86 2.21
C VAL A 9 12.45 1.77 3.51
N ARG A 10 11.92 1.04 4.49
CA ARG A 10 12.58 0.85 5.79
C ARG A 10 13.50 -0.35 5.73
N TYR A 11 14.54 -0.35 6.56
CA TYR A 11 15.48 -1.46 6.65
C TYR A 11 14.77 -2.80 6.91
N LYS A 12 13.76 -2.82 7.78
CA LYS A 12 12.94 -4.01 8.09
C LYS A 12 12.12 -4.54 6.91
N ASP A 13 11.94 -3.74 5.87
CA ASP A 13 11.15 -4.14 4.71
C ASP A 13 12.00 -4.97 3.72
N THR A 14 13.33 -5.06 3.93
CA THR A 14 14.28 -5.77 3.06
C THR A 14 14.55 -7.21 3.48
N ASP A 15 15.00 -8.05 2.54
CA ASP A 15 15.42 -9.43 2.77
C ASP A 15 16.90 -9.69 2.40
N GLN A 16 17.34 -10.95 2.48
CA GLN A 16 18.72 -11.36 2.21
C GLN A 16 19.19 -11.08 0.77
N MET A 17 18.29 -10.85 -0.18
CA MET A 17 18.63 -10.47 -1.55
C MET A 17 18.98 -8.98 -1.69
N GLY A 18 18.91 -8.21 -0.60
CA GLY A 18 19.25 -6.79 -0.58
C GLY A 18 18.17 -5.89 -1.20
N VAL A 19 16.95 -6.40 -1.32
CA VAL A 19 15.79 -5.72 -1.89
C VAL A 19 14.59 -5.89 -0.96
N VAL A 20 13.51 -5.17 -1.23
CA VAL A 20 12.27 -5.32 -0.47
C VAL A 20 11.68 -6.72 -0.65
N TYR A 21 11.40 -7.38 0.46
CA TYR A 21 10.72 -8.67 0.46
C TYR A 21 9.38 -8.56 -0.26
N ASN A 22 9.12 -9.47 -1.19
CA ASN A 22 7.96 -9.42 -2.07
C ASN A 22 6.63 -9.28 -1.30
N GLY A 23 6.48 -9.95 -0.16
CA GLY A 23 5.26 -9.86 0.66
C GLY A 23 4.96 -8.45 1.21
N ASN A 24 5.99 -7.61 1.41
CA ASN A 24 5.81 -6.27 1.98
C ASN A 24 5.09 -5.30 1.02
N TYR A 25 5.05 -5.60 -0.28
CA TYR A 25 4.31 -4.80 -1.25
C TYR A 25 2.80 -4.79 -0.95
N PHE A 26 2.23 -5.85 -0.35
CA PHE A 26 0.82 -5.86 0.03
C PHE A 26 0.51 -4.92 1.20
N THR A 27 1.45 -4.75 2.14
CA THR A 27 1.35 -3.71 3.17
C THR A 27 1.38 -2.31 2.55
N TRP A 28 2.19 -2.10 1.52
CA TRP A 28 2.20 -0.82 0.79
C TRP A 28 0.89 -0.58 0.05
N PHE A 29 0.26 -1.61 -0.51
CA PHE A 29 -1.06 -1.48 -1.12
C PHE A 29 -2.15 -1.13 -0.11
N GLU A 30 -2.06 -1.65 1.11
CA GLU A 30 -2.92 -1.23 2.21
C GLU A 30 -2.72 0.27 2.53
N ILE A 31 -1.47 0.72 2.68
CA ILE A 31 -1.16 2.14 2.92
C ILE A 31 -1.81 3.00 1.83
N GLY A 32 -1.60 2.66 0.55
CA GLY A 32 -2.21 3.37 -0.57
C GLY A 32 -3.74 3.37 -0.53
N ARG A 33 -4.37 2.24 -0.16
CA ARG A 33 -5.83 2.13 0.00
C ARG A 33 -6.36 3.03 1.12
N VAL A 34 -5.72 3.02 2.28
CA VAL A 34 -6.12 3.83 3.44
C VAL A 34 -5.95 5.33 3.14
N GLU A 35 -4.84 5.73 2.53
CA GLU A 35 -4.62 7.12 2.14
C GLU A 35 -5.55 7.56 1.00
N PHE A 36 -5.90 6.67 0.07
CA PHE A 36 -6.90 6.95 -0.95
C PHE A 36 -8.27 7.25 -0.32
N LEU A 37 -8.72 6.44 0.65
CA LEU A 37 -9.94 6.74 1.40
C LEU A 37 -9.84 8.07 2.15
N ARG A 38 -8.68 8.33 2.79
CA ARG A 38 -8.45 9.60 3.49
C ARG A 38 -8.52 10.80 2.54
N SER A 39 -8.01 10.69 1.33
CA SER A 39 -8.10 11.72 0.29
C SER A 39 -9.55 12.04 -0.13
N LEU A 40 -10.47 11.10 0.11
CA LEU A 40 -11.91 11.24 -0.10
C LEU A 40 -12.66 11.79 1.13
N GLY A 41 -11.93 12.12 2.21
CA GLY A 41 -12.53 12.50 3.50
C GLY A 41 -13.02 11.31 4.33
N ILE A 42 -12.69 10.08 3.94
CA ILE A 42 -13.13 8.85 4.60
C ILE A 42 -11.96 8.28 5.42
N ARG A 43 -12.06 8.27 6.75
CA ARG A 43 -11.07 7.57 7.58
C ARG A 43 -11.51 6.12 7.75
N TYR A 44 -10.62 5.17 7.46
CA TYR A 44 -10.91 3.75 7.60
C TYR A 44 -11.39 3.38 9.02
N LEU A 45 -10.80 4.00 10.05
CA LEU A 45 -11.20 3.85 11.45
C LEU A 45 -12.68 4.20 11.71
N ASP A 46 -13.23 5.18 10.99
CA ASP A 46 -14.64 5.55 11.17
C ASP A 46 -15.57 4.52 10.51
N LEU A 47 -15.13 3.84 9.44
CA LEU A 47 -15.87 2.73 8.85
C LEU A 47 -15.96 1.54 9.83
N GLU A 48 -14.84 1.19 10.47
CA GLU A 48 -14.83 0.11 11.46
C GLU A 48 -15.77 0.39 12.64
N LYS A 49 -15.82 1.64 13.12
CA LYS A 49 -16.77 2.06 14.18
C LYS A 49 -18.23 1.91 13.77
N LEU A 50 -18.53 1.95 12.47
CA LEU A 50 -19.86 1.70 11.92
C LEU A 50 -20.11 0.21 11.63
N GLY A 51 -19.19 -0.68 11.98
CA GLY A 51 -19.27 -2.12 11.69
C GLY A 51 -18.99 -2.46 10.22
N VAL A 52 -18.40 -1.54 9.46
CA VAL A 52 -18.05 -1.74 8.05
C VAL A 52 -16.59 -2.13 7.94
N TYR A 53 -16.34 -3.34 7.43
CA TYR A 53 -15.00 -3.90 7.23
C TYR A 53 -14.76 -4.22 5.77
N THR A 54 -13.52 -4.06 5.31
CA THR A 54 -13.13 -4.43 3.94
C THR A 54 -12.24 -5.66 3.97
N ALA A 55 -12.78 -6.81 3.57
CA ALA A 55 -11.99 -8.02 3.36
C ALA A 55 -11.36 -8.02 1.97
N VAL A 56 -10.06 -8.34 1.88
CA VAL A 56 -9.37 -8.53 0.60
C VAL A 56 -9.66 -9.95 0.12
N ALA A 57 -10.43 -10.09 -0.96
CA ALA A 57 -10.78 -11.40 -1.54
C ALA A 57 -9.70 -11.93 -2.49
N GLU A 58 -9.00 -11.04 -3.20
CA GLU A 58 -7.94 -11.37 -4.14
C GLU A 58 -6.87 -10.28 -4.12
N ALA A 59 -5.61 -10.67 -4.33
CA ALA A 59 -4.51 -9.74 -4.54
C ALA A 59 -3.56 -10.25 -5.64
N TYR A 60 -3.10 -9.34 -6.48
CA TYR A 60 -2.12 -9.60 -7.54
C TYR A 60 -0.98 -8.59 -7.46
N CYS A 61 0.25 -9.07 -7.58
CA CYS A 61 1.42 -8.21 -7.67
C CYS A 61 2.39 -8.74 -8.73
N LYS A 62 2.80 -7.86 -9.66
CA LYS A 62 3.85 -8.13 -10.65
C LYS A 62 5.07 -7.28 -10.32
N TYR A 63 6.17 -7.93 -9.98
CA TYR A 63 7.44 -7.28 -9.64
C TYR A 63 8.26 -7.05 -10.92
N ILE A 64 8.56 -5.78 -11.24
CA ILE A 64 9.29 -5.40 -12.47
C ILE A 64 10.72 -4.96 -12.16
N LYS A 65 10.88 -4.11 -11.14
CA LYS A 65 12.18 -3.64 -10.63
C LYS A 65 12.14 -3.66 -9.10
N PRO A 66 13.23 -4.09 -8.45
CA PRO A 66 13.28 -4.12 -6.99
C PRO A 66 13.39 -2.70 -6.43
N ALA A 67 12.73 -2.47 -5.30
CA ALA A 67 13.02 -1.35 -4.40
C ALA A 67 14.09 -1.79 -3.39
N ARG A 68 14.93 -0.86 -2.94
CA ARG A 68 16.02 -1.07 -1.99
C ARG A 68 15.84 -0.22 -0.75
N TYR A 69 16.58 -0.54 0.30
CA TYR A 69 16.65 0.26 1.51
C TYR A 69 16.90 1.73 1.17
N ASP A 70 16.16 2.61 1.83
CA ASP A 70 16.21 4.07 1.68
C ASP A 70 15.69 4.64 0.34
N ASP A 71 15.18 3.80 -0.57
CA ASP A 71 14.47 4.29 -1.76
C ASP A 71 13.18 5.03 -1.36
N GLU A 72 12.87 6.11 -2.08
CA GLU A 72 11.55 6.73 -2.05
C GLU A 72 10.64 6.07 -3.08
N VAL A 73 9.49 5.56 -2.64
CA VAL A 73 8.53 4.86 -3.50
C VAL A 73 7.19 5.57 -3.47
N VAL A 74 6.61 5.79 -4.66
CA VAL A 74 5.27 6.35 -4.82
C VAL A 74 4.27 5.22 -5.08
N ILE A 75 3.30 5.08 -4.20
CA ILE A 75 2.15 4.18 -4.35
C ILE A 75 1.02 4.97 -5.01
N LYS A 76 0.64 4.57 -6.22
CA LYS A 76 -0.51 5.14 -6.94
C LYS A 76 -1.74 4.24 -6.80
N THR A 77 -2.83 4.78 -6.30
CA THR A 77 -4.06 4.02 -5.99
C THR A 77 -5.24 4.61 -6.74
N ARG A 78 -6.01 3.76 -7.41
CA ARG A 78 -7.23 4.11 -8.12
C ARG A 78 -8.26 2.99 -8.05
N ILE A 79 -9.54 3.35 -8.09
CA ILE A 79 -10.63 2.40 -8.29
C ILE A 79 -10.75 2.10 -9.78
N ARG A 80 -10.84 0.81 -10.14
CA ARG A 80 -11.18 0.35 -11.49
C ARG A 80 -12.59 -0.26 -11.45
N ARG A 81 -13.34 -0.10 -12.53
CA ARG A 81 -14.59 -0.84 -12.77
C ARG A 81 -14.28 -2.23 -13.31
#